data_AF-A0A1F2PG47-F1
#
_entry.id   AF-A0A1F2PG47-F1
#
_cell.length_a   1.000
_cell.length_b   1.000
_cell.length_c   1.000
_cell.angle_alpha   90.00
_cell.angle_beta   90.00
_cell.angle_gamma   90.00
#
_symmetry.space_group_name_H-M   'P 1'
#
loop_
_entity.id
_entity.type
_entity.pdbx_description
1 polymer ?
#
loop_
_entity_poly.entity_id
_entity_poly.type
_entity_poly.pdbx_seq_one_letter_code
_entity_poly.pdbx_strand_id
1 'polypeptide(L)'
;MNKTIKIVTVLLGILFPVIIFISGIEAAVFDKAFYMDQMEKNQVTDNTGIYPPDMELVVDEIISYLKGDRKDFDIQARLAIGSAKNVVDSVSIFNDKEITHMDDVRDLLLFFLGLRDAALILALIAFLVLLKYDRQAIIKALFYGSATFLVILLIVGASFIFNFNNTFILFHQLFFSNDLWIMDPSTDRLIWIVPEPFFFAMIGRMVIYILVPLGLITLGTGLVLKKKNI
;
A
#
# COMPACT_ATOMS: atom_id res chain seq x y z
N MET A 1 32.60 -16.19 -11.24
CA MET A 1 31.97 -14.93 -10.83
C MET A 1 32.72 -14.34 -9.64
N ASN A 2 33.30 -13.15 -9.81
CA ASN A 2 34.00 -12.40 -8.75
C ASN A 2 33.08 -12.23 -7.51
N LYS A 3 33.61 -12.38 -6.29
CA LYS A 3 32.87 -12.26 -5.02
C LYS A 3 32.04 -10.97 -4.97
N THR A 4 32.61 -9.84 -5.42
CA THR A 4 31.92 -8.54 -5.48
C THR A 4 30.69 -8.60 -6.41
N ILE A 5 30.84 -9.19 -7.60
CA ILE A 5 29.72 -9.35 -8.53
C ILE A 5 28.61 -10.22 -7.93
N LYS A 6 28.95 -11.28 -7.19
CA LYS A 6 27.94 -12.09 -6.48
C LYS A 6 27.14 -11.26 -5.48
N ILE A 7 27.82 -10.45 -4.67
CA ILE A 7 27.18 -9.58 -3.67
C ILE A 7 26.25 -8.58 -4.35
N VAL A 8 26.71 -7.90 -5.40
CA VAL A 8 25.90 -6.93 -6.16
C VAL A 8 24.70 -7.61 -6.83
N THR A 9 24.85 -8.86 -7.30
CA THR A 9 23.75 -9.66 -7.86
C THR A 9 22.67 -9.94 -6.82
N VAL A 10 23.06 -10.40 -5.63
CA VAL A 10 22.12 -10.68 -4.53
C VAL A 10 21.44 -9.38 -4.07
N LEU A 11 22.21 -8.29 -3.94
CA LEU A 11 21.67 -6.99 -3.58
C LEU A 11 20.59 -6.53 -4.57
N LEU A 12 20.86 -6.57 -5.88
CA LEU A 12 19.87 -6.22 -6.89
C LEU A 12 18.64 -7.15 -6.82
N GLY A 13 18.85 -8.45 -6.61
CA GLY A 13 17.77 -9.43 -6.48
C GLY A 13 16.88 -9.20 -5.26
N ILE A 14 17.37 -8.57 -4.19
CA ILE A 14 16.58 -8.19 -3.01
C ILE A 14 15.90 -6.84 -3.24
N LEU A 15 16.64 -5.82 -3.68
CA LEU A 15 16.12 -4.46 -3.83
C LEU A 15 15.01 -4.38 -4.88
N PHE A 16 15.19 -5.05 -6.01
CA PHE A 16 14.26 -4.98 -7.13
C PHE A 16 12.81 -5.36 -6.75
N PRO A 17 12.54 -6.54 -6.18
CA PRO A 17 11.16 -6.88 -5.82
C PRO A 17 10.62 -6.04 -4.66
N VAL A 18 11.46 -5.56 -3.73
CA VAL A 18 11.04 -4.62 -2.66
C VAL A 18 10.58 -3.29 -3.25
N ILE A 19 11.26 -2.78 -4.28
CA ILE A 19 10.84 -1.56 -4.98
C ILE A 19 9.46 -1.75 -5.61
N ILE A 20 9.26 -2.86 -6.34
CA ILE A 20 7.96 -3.17 -6.97
C ILE A 20 6.86 -3.34 -5.91
N PHE A 21 7.19 -3.97 -4.78
CA PHE A 21 6.26 -4.13 -3.65
C PHE A 21 5.76 -2.78 -3.13
N ILE A 22 6.66 -1.85 -2.80
CA ILE A 22 6.30 -0.54 -2.25
C ILE A 22 5.61 0.33 -3.31
N SER A 23 6.08 0.31 -4.57
CA SER A 23 5.41 1.00 -5.69
C SER A 23 4.00 0.47 -5.95
N GLY A 24 3.76 -0.84 -5.78
CA GLY A 24 2.42 -1.42 -5.91
C GLY A 24 1.47 -0.99 -4.79
N ILE A 25 1.98 -0.86 -3.56
CA ILE A 25 1.23 -0.28 -2.43
C ILE A 25 0.88 1.17 -2.73
N GLU A 26 1.87 1.99 -3.10
CA GLU A 26 1.66 3.40 -3.45
C GLU A 26 0.59 3.57 -4.53
N ALA A 27 0.69 2.80 -5.62
CA ALA A 27 -0.26 2.86 -6.71
C ALA A 27 -1.69 2.48 -6.29
N ALA A 28 -1.85 1.58 -5.32
CA ALA A 28 -3.16 1.20 -4.80
C ALA A 28 -3.73 2.24 -3.84
N VAL A 29 -2.91 2.75 -2.91
CA VAL A 29 -3.32 3.70 -1.86
C VAL A 29 -3.63 5.08 -2.42
N PHE A 30 -2.95 5.52 -3.48
CA PHE A 30 -3.16 6.85 -4.06
C PHE A 30 -4.12 6.88 -5.25
N ASP A 31 -4.94 5.85 -5.40
CA ASP A 31 -5.95 5.76 -6.45
C ASP A 31 -7.31 6.32 -6.00
N LYS A 32 -7.55 7.59 -6.35
CA LYS A 32 -8.82 8.27 -6.07
C LYS A 32 -10.04 7.52 -6.63
N ALA A 33 -9.93 6.99 -7.85
CA ALA A 33 -11.05 6.30 -8.49
C ALA A 33 -11.42 5.03 -7.72
N PHE A 34 -10.42 4.31 -7.22
CA PHE A 34 -10.66 3.19 -6.32
C PHE A 34 -11.33 3.61 -5.02
N TYR A 35 -10.85 4.67 -4.36
CA TYR A 35 -11.47 5.17 -3.14
C TYR A 35 -12.94 5.52 -3.36
N MET A 36 -13.26 6.32 -4.38
CA MET A 36 -14.64 6.72 -4.69
C MET A 36 -15.55 5.52 -4.98
N ASP A 37 -15.09 4.55 -5.77
CA ASP A 37 -15.80 3.30 -6.03
C ASP A 37 -16.08 2.52 -4.73
N GLN A 38 -15.12 2.47 -3.80
CA GLN A 38 -15.32 1.81 -2.52
C GLN A 38 -16.21 2.62 -1.56
N MET A 39 -16.16 3.95 -1.56
CA MET A 39 -17.08 4.77 -0.76
C MET A 39 -18.54 4.52 -1.15
N GLU A 40 -18.80 4.37 -2.45
CA GLU A 40 -20.13 4.01 -2.98
C GLU A 40 -20.51 2.57 -2.61
N LYS A 41 -19.66 1.57 -2.91
CA LYS A 41 -19.95 0.16 -2.65
C LYS A 41 -20.21 -0.16 -1.18
N ASN A 42 -19.56 0.57 -0.29
CA ASN A 42 -19.70 0.39 1.15
C ASN A 42 -20.71 1.37 1.79
N GLN A 43 -21.46 2.13 0.98
CA GLN A 43 -22.51 3.04 1.45
C GLN A 43 -22.00 4.01 2.52
N VAL A 44 -20.77 4.53 2.35
CA VAL A 44 -20.09 5.31 3.40
C VAL A 44 -20.86 6.58 3.75
N THR A 45 -21.45 7.26 2.77
CA THR A 45 -22.28 8.45 3.01
C THR A 45 -23.48 8.12 3.91
N ASP A 46 -24.11 6.96 3.73
CA ASP A 46 -25.29 6.55 4.50
C ASP A 46 -24.89 6.11 5.92
N ASN A 47 -23.77 5.39 6.05
CA ASN A 47 -23.28 4.87 7.32
C ASN A 47 -22.67 5.97 8.21
N THR A 48 -22.08 6.99 7.61
CA THR A 48 -21.44 8.10 8.35
C THR A 48 -22.34 9.33 8.46
N GLY A 49 -23.29 9.51 7.54
CA GLY A 49 -24.04 10.76 7.39
C GLY A 49 -23.21 11.90 6.78
N ILE A 50 -22.05 11.62 6.16
CA ILE A 50 -21.32 12.63 5.38
C ILE A 50 -22.20 13.05 4.20
N TYR A 51 -22.33 14.36 4.00
CA TYR A 51 -23.12 14.92 2.91
C TYR A 51 -22.54 14.44 1.57
N PRO A 52 -23.31 13.74 0.70
CA PRO A 52 -22.74 13.06 -0.46
C PRO A 52 -21.90 13.94 -1.39
N PRO A 53 -22.26 15.21 -1.66
CA PRO A 53 -21.42 16.12 -2.44
C PRO A 53 -20.04 16.41 -1.85
N ASP A 54 -19.84 16.21 -0.54
CA ASP A 54 -18.54 16.43 0.13
C ASP A 54 -17.65 15.18 0.10
N MET A 55 -18.17 14.01 -0.31
CA MET A 55 -17.40 12.76 -0.27
C MET A 55 -16.14 12.80 -1.15
N GLU A 56 -16.22 13.44 -2.31
CA GLU A 56 -15.05 13.61 -3.18
C GLU A 56 -13.96 14.46 -2.52
N LEU A 57 -14.35 15.55 -1.85
CA LEU A 57 -13.43 16.38 -1.07
C LEU A 57 -12.79 15.58 0.06
N VAL A 58 -13.59 14.81 0.81
CA VAL A 58 -13.08 13.96 1.90
C VAL A 58 -12.03 12.98 1.38
N VAL A 59 -12.30 12.30 0.28
CA VAL A 59 -11.33 11.37 -0.34
C VAL A 59 -10.06 12.10 -0.80
N ASP A 60 -10.21 13.27 -1.45
CA ASP A 60 -9.06 14.07 -1.88
C ASP A 60 -8.19 14.50 -0.70
N GLU A 61 -8.81 14.92 0.40
CA GLU A 61 -8.11 15.34 1.61
C GLU A 61 -7.41 14.17 2.32
N ILE A 62 -8.03 12.98 2.38
CA ILE A 62 -7.40 11.76 2.91
C ILE A 62 -6.14 11.42 2.08
N ILE A 63 -6.27 11.36 0.75
CA ILE A 63 -5.15 11.02 -0.13
C ILE A 63 -4.05 12.08 -0.06
N SER A 64 -4.41 13.38 -0.05
CA SER A 64 -3.47 14.50 0.06
C SER A 64 -2.67 14.43 1.37
N TYR A 65 -3.34 14.11 2.48
CA TYR A 65 -2.68 13.93 3.76
C TYR A 65 -1.73 12.72 3.77
N LEU A 66 -2.16 11.57 3.25
CA LEU A 66 -1.31 10.38 3.16
C LEU A 66 -0.08 10.58 2.26
N LYS A 67 -0.17 11.47 1.26
CA LYS A 67 0.96 11.90 0.43
C LYS A 67 1.92 12.86 1.13
N GLY A 68 1.51 13.45 2.26
CA GLY A 68 2.24 14.52 2.94
C GLY A 68 2.02 15.91 2.34
N ASP A 69 1.06 16.06 1.41
CA ASP A 69 0.71 17.34 0.79
C ASP A 69 -0.20 18.20 1.72
N ARG A 70 -0.78 17.58 2.75
CA ARG A 70 -1.56 18.22 3.81
C ARG A 70 -0.91 18.02 5.18
N LYS A 71 -1.01 19.04 6.05
CA LYS A 71 -0.36 19.08 7.37
C LYS A 71 -1.06 18.24 8.44
N ASP A 72 -2.38 18.31 8.51
CA ASP A 72 -3.22 17.67 9.54
C ASP A 72 -4.27 16.74 8.91
N PHE A 73 -4.79 15.79 9.71
CA PHE A 73 -5.87 14.90 9.30
C PHE A 73 -7.26 15.42 9.72
N ASP A 74 -7.36 16.67 10.18
CA ASP A 74 -8.61 17.27 10.66
C ASP A 74 -9.53 17.65 9.47
N ILE A 75 -10.06 16.63 8.82
CA ILE A 75 -10.89 16.76 7.61
C ILE A 75 -12.27 17.30 7.98
N GLN A 76 -12.67 18.34 7.27
CA GLN A 76 -13.92 19.06 7.52
C GLN A 76 -14.94 18.68 6.44
N ALA A 77 -16.13 18.24 6.85
CA ALA A 77 -17.23 17.98 5.92
C ALA A 77 -18.58 18.31 6.55
N ARG A 78 -19.60 18.53 5.70
CA ARG A 78 -20.97 18.74 6.16
C ARG A 78 -21.61 17.39 6.47
N LEU A 79 -22.43 17.35 7.53
CA LEU A 79 -23.19 16.16 7.91
C LEU A 79 -24.67 16.34 7.58
N ALA A 80 -25.28 15.28 7.04
CA ALA A 80 -26.71 15.16 6.81
C ALA A 80 -27.26 14.03 7.70
N ILE A 81 -28.01 14.40 8.74
CA ILE A 81 -28.59 13.43 9.68
C ILE A 81 -29.97 12.99 9.15
N GLY A 82 -30.06 11.75 8.65
CA GLY A 82 -31.28 11.16 8.09
C GLY A 82 -31.69 11.74 6.73
N SER A 83 -32.88 11.37 6.23
CA SER A 83 -33.44 11.83 4.93
C SER A 83 -33.75 13.35 4.86
N ALA A 84 -33.31 14.12 5.86
CA ALA A 84 -33.70 15.50 6.06
C ALA A 84 -32.78 16.45 5.31
N LYS A 85 -33.41 17.40 4.60
CA LYS A 85 -32.85 18.55 3.89
C LYS A 85 -32.04 19.55 4.75
N ASN A 86 -31.69 19.21 5.99
CA ASN A 86 -30.99 20.10 6.91
C ASN A 86 -29.52 19.67 7.00
N VAL A 87 -28.74 20.18 6.04
CA VAL A 87 -27.28 20.11 6.06
C VAL A 87 -26.79 20.89 7.28
N VAL A 88 -26.04 20.24 8.17
CA VAL A 88 -25.40 20.88 9.32
C VAL A 88 -24.13 21.60 8.83
N ASP A 89 -23.66 22.58 9.62
CA ASP A 89 -22.37 23.24 9.40
C ASP A 89 -21.23 22.21 9.22
N SER A 90 -20.17 22.65 8.54
CA SER A 90 -18.96 21.84 8.37
C SER A 90 -18.36 21.53 9.74
N VAL A 91 -18.08 20.26 10.00
CA VAL A 91 -17.47 19.78 11.24
C VAL A 91 -16.31 18.83 10.93
N SER A 92 -15.43 18.66 11.92
CA SER A 92 -14.43 17.61 11.87
C SER A 92 -15.13 16.25 11.84
N ILE A 93 -14.77 15.41 10.86
CA ILE A 93 -15.38 14.09 10.71
C ILE A 93 -14.66 13.02 11.54
N PHE A 94 -13.47 13.33 12.07
CA PHE A 94 -12.64 12.41 12.87
C PHE A 94 -12.40 12.97 14.27
N ASN A 95 -12.32 12.10 15.26
CA ASN A 95 -11.94 12.49 16.62
C ASN A 95 -10.41 12.45 16.81
N ASP A 96 -9.92 12.95 17.95
CA ASP A 96 -8.48 13.05 18.25
C ASP A 96 -7.74 11.70 18.18
N LYS A 97 -8.39 10.61 18.59
CA LYS A 97 -7.82 9.25 18.54
C LYS A 97 -7.61 8.81 17.09
N GLU A 98 -8.60 9.02 16.24
CA GLU A 98 -8.55 8.68 14.82
C GLU A 98 -7.50 9.50 14.08
N ILE A 99 -7.44 10.80 14.36
CA ILE A 99 -6.42 11.71 13.81
C ILE A 99 -5.02 11.24 14.20
N THR A 100 -4.80 10.93 15.48
CA THR A 100 -3.50 10.46 15.97
C THR A 100 -3.10 9.12 15.34
N HIS A 101 -4.05 8.19 15.18
CA HIS A 101 -3.78 6.94 14.46
C HIS A 101 -3.39 7.20 12.99
N MET A 102 -4.04 8.15 12.33
CA MET A 102 -3.74 8.48 10.94
C MET A 102 -2.41 9.22 10.77
N ASP A 103 -1.93 9.95 11.78
CA ASP A 103 -0.53 10.43 11.84
C ASP A 103 0.45 9.25 11.82
N ASP A 104 0.23 8.21 12.65
CA ASP A 104 1.08 7.00 12.64
C ASP A 104 1.07 6.31 11.26
N VAL A 105 -0.10 6.20 10.62
CA VAL A 105 -0.25 5.58 9.30
C VAL A 105 0.47 6.39 8.21
N ARG A 106 0.34 7.72 8.22
CA ARG A 106 1.04 8.61 7.27
C ARG A 106 2.54 8.46 7.43
N ASP A 107 3.05 8.53 8.64
CA ASP A 107 4.49 8.49 8.89
C ASP A 107 5.09 7.14 8.49
N LEU A 108 4.37 6.04 8.75
CA LEU A 108 4.73 4.70 8.27
C LEU A 108 4.78 4.64 6.74
N LEU A 109 3.76 5.16 6.05
CA LEU A 109 3.69 5.17 4.60
C LEU A 109 4.84 6.00 4.00
N LEU A 110 5.04 7.23 4.47
CA LEU A 110 6.11 8.11 4.00
C LEU A 110 7.50 7.53 4.25
N PHE A 111 7.70 6.86 5.40
CA PHE A 111 8.95 6.15 5.68
C PHE A 111 9.25 5.08 4.62
N PHE A 112 8.27 4.24 4.27
CA PHE A 112 8.47 3.20 3.25
C PHE A 112 8.64 3.77 1.84
N LEU A 113 7.94 4.85 1.49
CA LEU A 113 8.15 5.55 0.22
C LEU A 113 9.59 6.11 0.14
N GLY A 114 10.09 6.73 1.21
CA GLY A 114 11.48 7.17 1.29
C GLY A 114 12.49 6.01 1.19
N LEU A 115 12.21 4.88 1.84
CA LEU A 115 13.04 3.67 1.76
C LEU A 115 13.09 3.12 0.33
N ARG A 116 11.96 3.11 -0.38
CA ARG A 116 11.89 2.72 -1.79
C ARG A 116 12.73 3.65 -2.66
N ASP A 117 12.67 4.95 -2.45
CA ASP A 117 13.44 5.91 -3.26
C ASP A 117 14.95 5.73 -3.05
N ALA A 118 15.38 5.49 -1.81
CA ALA A 118 16.76 5.10 -1.53
C ALA A 118 17.14 3.75 -2.19
N ALA A 119 16.24 2.77 -2.14
CA ALA A 119 16.43 1.47 -2.77
C ALA A 119 16.53 1.58 -4.30
N LEU A 120 15.77 2.47 -4.94
CA LEU A 120 15.85 2.76 -6.37
C LEU A 120 17.24 3.25 -6.79
N ILE A 121 17.82 4.18 -6.02
CA ILE A 121 19.18 4.69 -6.28
C ILE A 121 20.21 3.55 -6.15
N LEU A 122 20.13 2.74 -5.09
CA LEU A 122 21.03 1.61 -4.87
C LEU A 122 20.87 0.52 -5.94
N ALA A 123 19.63 0.22 -6.34
CA ALA A 123 19.33 -0.74 -7.38
C ALA A 123 19.85 -0.27 -8.75
N LEU A 124 19.75 1.03 -9.05
CA LEU A 124 20.32 1.62 -10.27
C LEU A 124 21.85 1.47 -10.29
N ILE A 125 22.53 1.78 -9.19
CA ILE A 125 23.98 1.59 -9.07
C ILE A 125 24.35 0.11 -9.28
N ALA A 126 23.66 -0.80 -8.58
CA ALA A 126 23.89 -2.24 -8.72
C ALA A 126 23.66 -2.71 -10.16
N PHE A 127 22.59 -2.24 -10.81
CA PHE A 127 22.29 -2.53 -12.21
C PHE A 127 23.40 -2.05 -13.15
N LEU A 128 23.87 -0.80 -13.02
CA LEU A 128 24.93 -0.24 -13.86
C LEU A 128 26.26 -0.99 -13.69
N VAL A 129 26.61 -1.37 -12.46
CA VAL A 129 27.78 -2.21 -12.18
C VAL A 129 27.65 -3.56 -12.91
N LEU A 130 26.53 -4.25 -12.75
CA LEU A 130 26.33 -5.55 -13.43
C LEU A 130 26.24 -5.40 -14.95
N LEU A 131 25.70 -4.29 -15.47
CA LEU A 131 25.60 -4.06 -16.91
C LEU A 131 26.99 -3.96 -17.56
N LYS A 132 27.94 -3.38 -16.84
CA LYS A 132 29.35 -3.25 -17.25
C LYS A 132 30.12 -4.57 -17.12
N TYR A 133 29.90 -5.34 -16.05
CA TYR A 133 30.77 -6.47 -15.69
C TYR A 133 30.16 -7.86 -15.93
N ASP A 134 28.85 -8.04 -15.75
CA ASP A 134 28.17 -9.34 -15.95
C ASP A 134 26.66 -9.14 -16.22
N ARG A 135 26.30 -9.01 -17.50
CA ARG A 135 24.90 -8.85 -17.91
C ARG A 135 24.03 -10.06 -17.59
N GLN A 136 24.62 -11.26 -17.49
CA GLN A 136 23.87 -12.47 -17.15
C GLN A 136 23.48 -12.48 -15.68
N ALA A 137 24.31 -11.89 -14.82
CA ALA A 137 24.00 -11.73 -13.41
C ALA A 137 22.74 -10.88 -13.18
N ILE A 138 22.45 -9.88 -14.01
CA ILE A 138 21.19 -9.11 -13.95
C ILE A 138 19.99 -10.02 -14.13
N ILE A 139 19.99 -10.84 -15.19
CA ILE A 139 18.86 -11.74 -15.48
C ILE A 139 18.65 -12.73 -14.31
N LYS A 140 19.74 -13.25 -13.74
CA LYS A 140 19.68 -14.13 -12.56
C LYS A 140 19.15 -13.40 -11.33
N ALA A 141 19.62 -12.18 -11.06
CA ALA A 141 19.15 -11.36 -9.93
C ALA A 141 17.64 -11.11 -10.03
N LEU A 142 17.17 -10.66 -11.18
CA LEU A 142 15.76 -10.39 -11.42
C LEU A 142 14.92 -11.66 -11.33
N PHE A 143 15.37 -12.78 -11.91
CA PHE A 143 14.64 -14.05 -11.87
C PHE A 143 14.55 -14.61 -10.45
N TYR A 144 15.69 -14.90 -9.82
CA TYR A 144 15.70 -15.54 -8.50
C TYR A 144 15.15 -14.62 -7.42
N GLY A 145 15.44 -13.32 -7.49
CA GLY A 145 14.90 -12.31 -6.59
C GLY A 145 13.37 -12.25 -6.67
N SER A 146 12.83 -12.04 -7.86
CA SER A 146 11.38 -11.96 -8.06
C SER A 146 10.67 -13.28 -7.75
N ALA A 147 11.22 -14.42 -8.16
CA ALA A 147 10.64 -15.73 -7.86
C ALA A 147 10.59 -16.01 -6.34
N THR A 148 11.67 -15.71 -5.61
CA THR A 148 11.70 -15.87 -4.15
C THR A 148 10.68 -14.95 -3.48
N PHE A 149 10.63 -13.70 -3.91
CA PHE A 149 9.71 -12.72 -3.34
C PHE A 149 8.24 -13.03 -3.64
N LEU A 150 7.93 -13.54 -4.83
CA LEU A 150 6.60 -14.02 -5.19
C LEU A 150 6.11 -15.12 -4.24
N VAL A 151 6.98 -16.09 -3.90
CA VAL A 151 6.61 -17.15 -2.94
C VAL A 151 6.28 -16.55 -1.57
N ILE A 152 7.09 -15.59 -1.09
CA ILE A 152 6.84 -14.90 0.18
C ILE A 152 5.50 -14.16 0.14
N LEU A 153 5.23 -13.40 -0.92
CA LEU A 153 3.97 -12.67 -1.09
C LEU A 153 2.75 -13.57 -1.17
N LEU A 154 2.87 -14.74 -1.82
CA LEU A 154 1.77 -15.70 -1.87
C LEU A 154 1.45 -16.24 -0.47
N ILE A 155 2.45 -16.46 0.37
CA ILE A 155 2.25 -16.88 1.76
C ILE A 155 1.57 -15.77 2.57
N VAL A 156 2.10 -14.54 2.50
CA VAL A 156 1.53 -13.39 3.23
C VAL A 156 0.11 -13.07 2.75
N GLY A 157 -0.12 -13.07 1.44
CA GLY A 157 -1.44 -12.84 0.85
C GLY A 157 -2.44 -13.93 1.23
N ALA A 158 -2.01 -15.19 1.28
CA ALA A 158 -2.85 -16.29 1.77
C ALA A 158 -3.26 -16.10 3.23
N SER A 159 -2.40 -15.56 4.10
CA SER A 159 -2.76 -15.25 5.49
C SER A 159 -3.93 -14.28 5.59
N PHE A 160 -3.96 -13.22 4.78
CA PHE A 160 -5.10 -12.29 4.73
C PHE A 160 -6.40 -12.93 4.22
N ILE A 161 -6.31 -13.90 3.29
CA ILE A 161 -7.49 -14.60 2.77
C ILE A 161 -8.08 -15.57 3.81
N PHE A 162 -7.23 -16.34 4.49
CA PHE A 162 -7.68 -17.38 5.41
C PHE A 162 -7.97 -16.87 6.83
N ASN A 163 -7.30 -15.79 7.25
CA ASN A 163 -7.47 -15.24 8.59
C ASN A 163 -7.20 -13.73 8.63
N PHE A 164 -8.12 -12.97 8.04
CA PHE A 164 -8.02 -11.52 7.95
C PHE A 164 -7.85 -10.87 9.34
N ASN A 165 -8.72 -11.17 10.30
CA ASN A 165 -8.71 -10.53 11.62
C ASN A 165 -7.37 -10.71 12.34
N ASN A 166 -6.86 -11.94 12.44
CA ASN A 166 -5.58 -12.15 13.12
C ASN A 166 -4.40 -11.54 12.35
N THR A 167 -4.45 -11.58 11.02
CA THR A 167 -3.40 -10.98 10.19
C THR A 167 -3.41 -9.45 10.30
N PHE A 168 -4.59 -8.83 10.36
CA PHE A 168 -4.79 -7.40 10.59
C PHE A 168 -4.24 -6.99 11.96
N ILE A 169 -4.58 -7.73 13.03
CA ILE A 169 -4.05 -7.48 14.39
C ILE A 169 -2.52 -7.61 14.40
N LEU A 170 -1.98 -8.69 13.82
CA LEU A 170 -0.53 -8.91 13.79
C LEU A 170 0.19 -7.79 13.03
N PHE A 171 -0.36 -7.34 11.90
CA PHE A 171 0.19 -6.19 11.17
C PHE A 171 0.27 -4.95 12.06
N HIS A 172 -0.81 -4.61 12.76
CA HIS A 172 -0.82 -3.43 13.62
C HIS A 172 0.15 -3.54 14.79
N GLN A 173 0.25 -4.71 15.41
CA GLN A 173 1.22 -4.96 16.49
C GLN A 173 2.69 -4.92 16.03
N LEU A 174 2.96 -5.19 14.75
CA LEU A 174 4.31 -5.10 14.19
C LEU A 174 4.74 -3.66 13.91
N PHE A 175 3.81 -2.77 13.57
CA PHE A 175 4.11 -1.42 13.12
C PHE A 175 3.75 -0.32 14.12
N PHE A 176 2.83 -0.58 15.04
CA PHE A 176 2.36 0.38 16.02
C PHE A 176 2.57 -0.15 17.44
N SER A 177 3.06 0.72 18.32
CA SER A 177 3.29 0.41 19.75
C SER A 177 2.14 0.85 20.64
N ASN A 178 1.00 1.23 20.06
CA ASN A 178 -0.19 1.72 20.74
C ASN A 178 -1.44 0.98 20.22
N ASP A 179 -2.59 1.23 20.85
CA ASP A 179 -3.87 0.59 20.54
C ASP A 179 -4.86 1.53 19.82
N LEU A 180 -4.40 2.67 19.28
CA LEU A 180 -5.26 3.69 18.66
C LEU A 180 -5.98 3.16 17.41
N TRP A 181 -5.44 2.13 16.77
CA TRP A 181 -6.02 1.44 15.63
C TRP A 181 -7.23 0.55 15.99
N ILE A 182 -7.47 0.25 17.28
CA ILE A 182 -8.65 -0.49 17.72
C ILE A 182 -9.82 0.48 17.79
N MET A 183 -10.65 0.50 16.74
CA MET A 183 -11.77 1.43 16.62
C MET A 183 -13.04 0.92 17.30
N ASP A 184 -13.75 1.82 17.98
CA ASP A 184 -15.08 1.61 18.55
C ASP A 184 -16.14 2.09 17.55
N PRO A 185 -16.96 1.20 16.97
CA PRO A 185 -17.99 1.57 15.99
C PRO A 185 -19.03 2.58 16.48
N SER A 186 -19.16 2.78 17.80
CA SER A 186 -20.10 3.74 18.39
C SER A 186 -19.57 5.18 18.43
N THR A 187 -18.25 5.38 18.30
CA THR A 187 -17.60 6.70 18.46
C THR A 187 -16.61 7.04 17.36
N ASP A 188 -15.98 6.04 16.74
CA ASP A 188 -14.96 6.21 15.69
C ASP A 188 -15.62 6.09 14.31
N ARG A 189 -15.51 7.14 13.48
CA ARG A 189 -16.10 7.20 12.14
C ARG A 189 -15.24 6.50 11.08
N LEU A 190 -13.93 6.41 11.28
CA LEU A 190 -12.94 5.86 10.37
C LEU A 190 -13.27 4.42 9.99
N ILE A 191 -13.74 3.60 10.94
CA ILE A 191 -14.18 2.22 10.67
C ILE A 191 -15.38 2.15 9.72
N TRP A 192 -16.19 3.22 9.64
CA TRP A 192 -17.31 3.32 8.69
C TRP A 192 -16.88 3.90 7.34
N ILE A 193 -15.77 4.62 7.27
CA ILE A 193 -15.19 5.16 6.01
C ILE A 193 -14.35 4.09 5.30
N VAL A 194 -13.53 3.36 6.05
CA VAL A 194 -12.70 2.26 5.56
C VAL A 194 -13.10 0.95 6.26
N PRO A 195 -14.32 0.42 6.03
CA PRO A 195 -14.77 -0.80 6.69
C PRO A 195 -13.99 -2.03 6.21
N GLU A 196 -14.17 -3.17 6.88
CA GLU A 196 -13.49 -4.42 6.53
C GLU A 196 -13.53 -4.78 5.02
N PRO A 197 -14.67 -4.66 4.30
CA PRO A 197 -14.71 -4.94 2.86
C PRO A 197 -13.84 -3.98 2.02
N PHE A 198 -13.68 -2.73 2.45
CA PHE A 198 -12.74 -1.78 1.85
C PHE A 198 -11.31 -2.31 1.98
N PHE A 199 -10.89 -2.75 3.17
CA PHE A 199 -9.54 -3.29 3.39
C PHE A 199 -9.28 -4.54 2.55
N PHE A 200 -10.24 -5.46 2.45
CA PHE A 200 -10.11 -6.62 1.57
C PHE A 200 -9.93 -6.22 0.10
N ALA A 201 -10.75 -5.28 -0.40
CA ALA A 201 -10.63 -4.78 -1.76
C ALA A 201 -9.28 -4.08 -2.00
N MET A 202 -8.81 -3.29 -1.02
CA MET A 202 -7.54 -2.59 -1.07
C MET A 202 -6.36 -3.58 -1.12
N ILE A 203 -6.35 -4.59 -0.25
CA ILE A 203 -5.33 -5.65 -0.26
C ILE A 203 -5.35 -6.40 -1.59
N GLY A 204 -6.53 -6.74 -2.11
CA GLY A 204 -6.68 -7.36 -3.43
C GLY A 204 -6.07 -6.51 -4.55
N ARG A 205 -6.29 -5.19 -4.52
CA ARG A 205 -5.69 -4.24 -5.48
C ARG A 205 -4.17 -4.20 -5.37
N MET A 206 -3.64 -4.08 -4.15
CA MET A 206 -2.20 -4.13 -3.87
C MET A 206 -1.59 -5.42 -4.43
N VAL A 207 -2.21 -6.57 -4.14
CA VAL A 207 -1.76 -7.89 -4.63
C VAL A 207 -1.69 -7.91 -6.17
N ILE A 208 -2.68 -7.37 -6.87
CA ILE A 208 -2.65 -7.31 -8.34
C ILE A 208 -1.50 -6.42 -8.82
N TYR A 209 -1.36 -5.21 -8.26
CA TYR A 209 -0.33 -4.25 -8.64
C TYR A 209 1.10 -4.73 -8.35
N ILE A 210 1.26 -5.67 -7.43
CA ILE A 210 2.56 -6.24 -7.09
C ILE A 210 2.82 -7.54 -7.89
N LEU A 211 1.87 -8.48 -7.89
CA LEU A 211 2.08 -9.81 -8.49
C LEU A 211 2.15 -9.77 -10.02
N VAL A 212 1.38 -8.91 -10.68
CA VAL A 212 1.40 -8.82 -12.15
C VAL A 212 2.79 -8.41 -12.68
N PRO A 213 3.38 -7.26 -12.28
CA PRO A 213 4.71 -6.89 -12.76
C PRO A 213 5.78 -7.91 -12.33
N LEU A 214 5.78 -8.37 -11.08
CA LEU A 214 6.74 -9.40 -10.63
C LEU A 214 6.63 -10.71 -11.41
N GLY A 215 5.40 -11.14 -11.70
CA GLY A 215 5.12 -12.34 -12.50
C GLY A 215 5.65 -12.19 -13.93
N LEU A 216 5.36 -11.07 -14.60
CA LEU A 216 5.86 -10.79 -15.94
C LEU A 216 7.39 -10.76 -16.00
N ILE A 217 8.04 -10.12 -15.02
CA ILE A 217 9.51 -10.07 -14.94
C ILE A 217 10.11 -11.44 -14.69
N THR A 218 9.52 -12.23 -13.78
CA THR A 218 9.96 -13.59 -13.48
C THR A 218 9.82 -14.49 -14.70
N LEU A 219 8.68 -14.44 -15.40
CA LEU A 219 8.46 -15.21 -16.63
C LEU A 219 9.43 -14.79 -17.74
N GLY A 220 9.56 -13.48 -18.00
CA GLY A 220 10.44 -12.96 -19.05
C GLY A 220 11.91 -13.33 -18.83
N THR A 221 12.41 -13.13 -17.61
CA THR A 221 13.79 -13.49 -17.25
C THR A 221 14.02 -15.00 -17.24
N GLY A 222 13.03 -15.79 -16.80
CA GLY A 222 13.06 -17.25 -16.84
C GLY A 222 13.14 -17.81 -18.26
N LEU A 223 12.38 -17.25 -19.20
CA LEU A 223 12.45 -17.62 -20.62
C LEU A 223 13.83 -17.32 -21.22
N VAL A 224 14.44 -16.20 -20.86
CA VAL A 224 15.80 -15.85 -21.30
C VAL A 224 16.85 -16.82 -20.74
N LEU A 225 16.73 -17.22 -19.46
CA LEU A 225 17.62 -18.21 -18.85
C LEU A 225 17.46 -19.59 -19.50
N LYS A 226 16.23 -20.01 -19.79
CA LYS A 226 15.95 -21.29 -20.47
C LYS A 226 16.57 -21.32 -21.87
N LYS A 227 16.43 -20.26 -22.66
CA LYS A 227 17.02 -20.14 -24.01
C LYS A 227 18.56 -20.16 -24.02
N LYS A 228 19.21 -19.86 -22.88
CA LYS A 228 20.68 -19.83 -22.75
C LYS A 228 21.26 -21.14 -22.20
N ASN A 229 20.41 -22.00 -21.66
CA ASN A 229 20.76 -23.31 -21.10
C ASN A 229 20.35 -24.49 -22.02
N ILE A 230 19.82 -24.20 -23.21
CA ILE A 230 19.61 -25.10 -24.35
C ILE A 230 20.57 -24.64 -25.44
#